data_AF-A0A0C1HTX0-F1
#
_entry.id   AF-A0A0C1HTX0-F1
#
_cell.length_a   1.000
_cell.length_b   1.000
_cell.length_c   1.000
_cell.angle_alpha   90.00
_cell.angle_beta   90.00
_cell.angle_gamma   90.00
#
_symmetry.space_group_name_H-M   'P 1'
#
loop_
_entity.id
_entity.type
_entity.pdbx_description
1 polymer ?
#
loop_
_entity_poly.entity_id
_entity_poly.type
_entity_poly.pdbx_seq_one_letter_code
_entity_poly.pdbx_strand_id
1 'polypeptide(L)'
;MSKKKKDTPLVFLVLLKWLAELIYFVGIVFVAGTALLLLTYNILNIPLDYIHIVALLASFIYILAGFLVANSSEDIVIASNYFKILSALGYLAVISYFDNQLFDYLKNPIVDICLAIPFLIAIIYKKFYRKMIYHAVFKKNHSVSFYSEYSSIEEIKASMLEAVREAVKDEHKENVEVVGKNFRQDVKGNIIGIFNISLARKLFKITQPKLMLITLNFNINNNE
;
A
#
# COMPACT_ATOMS: atom_id res chain seq x y z
N MET A 1 -6.38 -3.00 -34.19
CA MET A 1 -7.12 -2.40 -33.05
C MET A 1 -6.12 -2.20 -31.90
N SER A 2 -5.80 -0.96 -31.55
CA SER A 2 -4.60 -0.60 -30.76
C SER A 2 -4.61 -1.15 -29.33
N LYS A 3 -3.51 -1.82 -28.92
CA LYS A 3 -3.23 -2.30 -27.55
C LYS A 3 -3.56 -1.27 -26.46
N LYS A 4 -3.50 0.04 -26.77
CA LYS A 4 -3.83 1.14 -25.82
C LYS A 4 -5.24 1.11 -25.23
N LYS A 5 -6.24 0.47 -25.86
CA LYS A 5 -7.64 0.55 -25.39
C LYS A 5 -8.05 -0.51 -24.35
N LYS A 6 -7.33 -1.64 -24.23
CA LYS A 6 -7.70 -2.75 -23.33
C LYS A 6 -7.20 -2.58 -21.88
N ASP A 7 -6.18 -1.76 -21.66
CA ASP A 7 -5.44 -1.74 -20.39
C ASP A 7 -5.78 -0.51 -19.52
N THR A 8 -6.43 0.49 -20.11
CA THR A 8 -6.90 1.72 -19.47
C THR A 8 -7.60 1.48 -18.13
N PRO A 9 -8.51 0.48 -17.96
CA PRO A 9 -9.18 0.30 -16.68
C PRO A 9 -8.23 -0.15 -15.57
N LEU A 10 -7.27 -1.04 -15.83
CA LEU A 10 -6.35 -1.53 -14.80
C LEU A 10 -5.31 -0.46 -14.42
N VAL A 11 -4.80 0.27 -15.40
CA VAL A 11 -3.90 1.40 -15.15
C VAL A 11 -4.59 2.47 -14.31
N PHE A 12 -5.84 2.80 -14.63
CA PHE A 12 -6.63 3.75 -13.86
C PHE A 12 -6.85 3.29 -12.42
N LEU A 13 -7.12 1.99 -12.21
CA LEU A 13 -7.25 1.42 -10.86
C LEU A 13 -5.93 1.50 -10.06
N VAL A 14 -4.77 1.32 -10.70
CA VAL A 14 -3.47 1.51 -10.03
C VAL A 14 -3.22 2.97 -9.67
N LEU A 15 -3.56 3.91 -10.56
CA LEU A 15 -3.43 5.34 -10.27
C LEU A 15 -4.35 5.78 -9.13
N LEU A 16 -5.60 5.32 -9.13
CA LEU A 16 -6.54 5.58 -8.04
C LEU A 16 -6.07 4.96 -6.72
N LYS A 17 -5.47 3.76 -6.76
CA LYS A 17 -4.84 3.15 -5.57
C LYS A 17 -3.74 4.02 -5.02
N TRP A 18 -2.80 4.47 -5.85
CA TRP A 18 -1.70 5.33 -5.42
C TRP A 18 -2.20 6.67 -4.89
N LEU A 19 -3.20 7.26 -5.53
CA LEU A 19 -3.84 8.48 -5.06
C LEU A 19 -4.52 8.26 -3.69
N ALA A 20 -5.26 7.17 -3.52
CA ALA A 20 -5.90 6.83 -2.25
C ALA A 20 -4.86 6.52 -1.15
N GLU A 21 -3.76 5.85 -1.48
CA GLU A 21 -2.65 5.62 -0.55
C GLU A 21 -1.99 6.93 -0.13
N LEU A 22 -1.81 7.88 -1.06
CA LEU A 22 -1.28 9.21 -0.79
C LEU A 22 -2.22 10.03 0.09
N ILE A 23 -3.52 10.11 -0.25
CA ILE A 23 -4.52 10.83 0.54
C ILE A 23 -4.62 10.21 1.96
N TYR A 24 -4.62 8.89 2.05
CA TYR A 24 -4.61 8.18 3.33
C TYR A 24 -3.35 8.48 4.15
N PHE A 25 -2.18 8.50 3.51
CA PHE A 25 -0.93 8.82 4.18
C PHE A 25 -0.94 10.26 4.71
N VAL A 26 -1.30 11.23 3.87
CA VAL A 26 -1.41 12.64 4.27
C VAL A 26 -2.44 12.81 5.40
N GLY A 27 -3.59 12.16 5.30
CA GLY A 27 -4.63 12.24 6.34
C GLY A 27 -4.19 11.64 7.68
N ILE A 28 -3.44 10.53 7.70
CA ILE A 28 -2.87 10.00 8.94
C ILE A 28 -1.87 10.98 9.55
N VAL A 29 -0.96 11.51 8.74
CA VAL A 29 0.04 12.47 9.21
C VAL A 29 -0.66 13.70 9.80
N PHE A 30 -1.71 14.19 9.13
CA PHE A 30 -2.53 15.29 9.59
C PHE A 30 -3.20 15.00 10.94
N VAL A 31 -3.93 13.88 11.07
CA VAL A 31 -4.63 13.52 12.30
C VAL A 31 -3.65 13.29 13.45
N ALA A 32 -2.60 12.50 13.23
CA ALA A 32 -1.62 12.17 14.26
C ALA A 32 -0.81 13.41 14.67
N GLY A 33 -0.39 14.24 13.71
CA GLY A 33 0.32 15.48 13.97
C GLY A 33 -0.53 16.50 14.69
N THR A 34 -1.80 16.69 14.29
CA THR A 34 -2.72 17.60 14.99
C THR A 34 -2.99 17.12 16.41
N ALA A 35 -3.22 15.83 16.61
CA ALA A 35 -3.44 15.25 17.94
C ALA A 35 -2.23 15.42 18.85
N LEU A 36 -1.02 15.19 18.32
CA LEU A 36 0.22 15.41 19.07
C LEU A 36 0.40 16.90 19.40
N LEU A 37 0.14 17.80 18.45
CA LEU A 37 0.27 19.24 18.65
C LEU A 37 -0.73 19.75 19.71
N LEU A 38 -1.99 19.28 19.66
CA LEU A 38 -3.00 19.55 20.70
C LEU A 38 -2.56 19.02 22.07
N LEU A 39 -1.97 17.83 22.13
CA LEU A 39 -1.46 17.26 23.37
C LEU A 39 -0.33 18.13 23.94
N THR A 40 0.67 18.47 23.13
CA THR A 40 1.84 19.25 23.59
C THR A 40 1.49 20.70 23.93
N TYR A 41 0.61 21.32 23.16
CA TYR A 41 0.24 22.72 23.36
C TYR A 41 -0.80 22.87 24.47
N ASN A 42 -1.90 22.12 24.45
CA ASN A 42 -3.00 22.32 25.41
C ASN A 42 -2.81 21.57 26.73
N ILE A 43 -2.20 20.37 26.72
CA ILE A 43 -2.06 19.56 27.95
C ILE A 43 -0.70 19.82 28.62
N LEU A 44 0.38 19.82 27.83
CA LEU A 44 1.74 20.05 28.35
C LEU A 44 2.12 21.53 28.43
N ASN A 45 1.27 22.43 27.92
CA ASN A 45 1.43 23.88 27.96
C ASN A 45 2.76 24.37 27.35
N ILE A 46 3.27 23.66 26.34
CA ILE A 46 4.50 24.01 25.63
C ILE A 46 4.14 25.03 24.53
N PRO A 47 4.80 26.20 24.47
CA PRO A 47 4.52 27.20 23.44
C PRO A 47 4.78 26.67 22.02
N LEU A 48 3.98 27.13 21.05
CA LEU A 48 4.11 26.71 19.64
C LEU A 48 5.51 27.00 19.06
N ASP A 49 6.16 28.08 19.46
CA ASP A 49 7.53 28.41 19.02
C ASP A 49 8.54 27.33 19.42
N TYR A 50 8.41 26.77 20.63
CA TYR A 50 9.27 25.68 21.09
C TYR A 50 8.97 24.40 20.32
N ILE A 51 7.70 24.10 20.07
CA ILE A 51 7.28 22.94 19.25
C ILE A 51 7.84 23.09 17.82
N HIS A 52 7.81 24.29 17.24
CA HIS A 52 8.35 24.61 15.93
C HIS A 52 9.85 24.32 15.86
N ILE A 53 10.62 24.91 16.78
CA ILE A 53 12.07 24.77 16.83
C ILE A 53 12.46 23.29 17.02
N VAL A 54 11.80 22.58 17.94
CA VAL A 54 12.07 21.16 18.20
C VAL A 54 11.73 20.30 16.98
N ALA A 55 10.60 20.54 16.31
CA ALA A 55 10.23 19.79 15.10
C ALA A 55 11.23 20.01 13.96
N LEU A 56 11.72 21.25 13.80
CA LEU A 56 12.69 21.61 12.77
C LEU A 56 14.07 21.00 13.06
N LEU A 57 14.52 21.05 14.32
CA LEU A 57 15.76 20.44 14.76
C LEU A 57 15.72 18.91 14.63
N ALA A 58 14.61 18.28 15.04
CA ALA A 58 14.39 16.85 14.87
C ALA A 58 14.37 16.46 13.39
N SER A 59 13.71 17.25 12.53
CA SER A 59 13.70 17.04 11.08
C SER A 59 15.11 17.07 10.50
N PHE A 60 15.91 18.07 10.90
CA PHE A 60 17.29 18.21 10.45
C PHE A 60 18.20 17.05 10.90
N ILE A 61 18.13 16.67 12.18
CA ILE A 61 18.87 15.51 12.70
C ILE A 61 18.43 14.23 11.98
N TYR A 62 17.13 14.07 11.76
CA TYR A 62 16.59 12.91 11.06
C TYR A 62 17.09 12.87 9.62
N ILE A 63 17.17 14.02 8.92
CA ILE A 63 17.75 14.11 7.59
C ILE A 63 19.22 13.65 7.56
N LEU A 64 20.02 14.09 8.53
CA LEU A 64 21.42 13.67 8.64
C LEU A 64 21.54 12.17 8.91
N ALA A 65 20.72 11.62 9.81
CA ALA A 65 20.67 10.18 10.05
C ALA A 65 20.24 9.41 8.80
N GLY A 66 19.28 9.93 8.04
CA GLY A 66 18.83 9.39 6.76
C GLY A 66 19.93 9.36 5.71
N PHE A 67 20.73 10.43 5.62
CA PHE A 67 21.86 10.49 4.71
C PHE A 67 22.93 9.44 5.04
N LEU A 68 23.23 9.24 6.33
CA LEU A 68 24.14 8.20 6.80
C LEU A 68 23.63 6.79 6.50
N VAL A 69 22.34 6.54 6.76
CA VAL A 69 21.71 5.23 6.54
C VAL A 69 21.56 4.93 5.05
N ALA A 70 21.15 5.89 4.23
CA ALA A 70 21.02 5.74 2.77
C ALA A 70 22.36 5.44 2.09
N ASN A 71 23.48 5.92 2.67
CA ASN A 71 24.82 5.58 2.19
C ASN A 71 25.27 4.15 2.61
N SER A 72 24.51 3.48 3.48
CA SER A 72 24.84 2.16 4.05
C SER A 72 23.86 1.04 3.69
N SER A 73 22.63 1.35 3.27
CA SER A 73 21.59 0.34 3.03
C SER A 73 20.75 0.64 1.78
N GLU A 74 20.67 -0.31 0.86
CA GLU A 74 19.77 -0.28 -0.31
C GLU A 74 18.30 -0.62 0.03
N ASP A 75 17.95 -0.66 1.32
CA ASP A 75 16.72 -1.28 1.79
C ASP A 75 15.50 -0.35 1.69
N ILE A 76 14.62 -0.64 0.73
CA ILE A 76 13.44 0.17 0.36
C ILE A 76 12.48 0.37 1.55
N VAL A 77 12.45 -0.58 2.50
CA VAL A 77 11.59 -0.50 3.71
C VAL A 77 12.05 0.62 4.64
N ILE A 78 13.37 0.79 4.80
CA ILE A 78 13.97 1.83 5.64
C ILE A 78 13.66 3.20 5.04
N ALA A 79 13.77 3.35 3.72
CA ALA A 79 13.42 4.57 2.99
C ALA A 79 11.94 4.97 3.15
N SER A 80 11.02 4.00 3.18
CA SER A 80 9.59 4.28 3.37
C SER A 80 9.29 4.83 4.76
N ASN A 81 9.78 4.19 5.83
CA ASN A 81 9.56 4.67 7.20
C ASN A 81 10.26 6.00 7.45
N TYR A 82 11.42 6.20 6.84
CA TYR A 82 12.12 7.47 6.84
C TYR A 82 11.26 8.61 6.29
N PHE A 83 10.66 8.44 5.11
CA PHE A 83 9.79 9.46 4.52
C PHE A 83 8.57 9.77 5.38
N LYS A 84 8.02 8.78 6.08
CA LYS A 84 6.86 8.99 6.98
C LYS A 84 7.18 9.89 8.15
N ILE A 85 8.30 9.63 8.83
CA ILE A 85 8.73 10.40 9.99
C ILE A 85 9.12 11.81 9.56
N LEU A 86 9.85 11.95 8.45
CA LEU A 86 10.22 13.26 7.92
C LEU A 86 9.00 14.11 7.52
N SER A 87 8.00 13.49 6.89
CA SER A 87 6.75 14.18 6.54
C SER A 87 5.97 14.63 7.79
N ALA A 88 5.96 13.82 8.86
CA ALA A 88 5.31 14.17 10.12
C ALA A 88 6.01 15.32 10.85
N LEU A 89 7.36 15.32 10.87
CA LEU A 89 8.14 16.43 11.44
C LEU A 89 7.98 17.71 10.62
N GLY A 90 7.98 17.60 9.29
CA GLY A 90 7.71 18.74 8.40
C GLY A 90 6.32 19.32 8.61
N TYR A 91 5.31 18.47 8.77
CA TYR A 91 3.94 18.89 9.11
C TYR A 91 3.88 19.69 10.41
N LEU A 92 4.50 19.19 11.48
CA LEU A 92 4.55 19.88 12.77
C LEU A 92 5.27 21.23 12.66
N ALA A 93 6.39 21.31 11.94
CA ALA A 93 7.11 22.55 11.71
C ALA A 93 6.25 23.57 10.94
N VAL A 94 5.57 23.16 9.86
CA VAL A 94 4.72 24.07 9.09
C VAL A 94 3.56 24.60 9.92
N ILE A 95 2.90 23.75 10.70
CA ILE A 95 1.70 24.17 11.45
C ILE A 95 2.02 25.03 12.65
N SER A 96 3.09 24.71 13.37
CA SER A 96 3.55 25.55 14.48
C SER A 96 3.97 26.95 14.04
N TYR A 97 4.41 27.12 12.78
CA TYR A 97 4.71 28.45 12.21
C TYR A 97 3.47 29.34 12.01
N PHE A 98 2.30 28.75 11.75
CA PHE A 98 1.05 29.50 11.52
C PHE A 98 0.32 29.89 12.81
N ASP A 99 0.98 29.85 13.97
CA ASP A 99 0.55 30.35 15.28
C ASP A 99 -0.98 30.41 15.49
N ASN A 100 -1.58 29.26 15.80
CA ASN A 100 -3.02 29.05 16.01
C ASN A 100 -3.99 29.34 14.85
N GLN A 101 -3.56 29.97 13.75
CA GLN A 101 -4.45 30.26 12.60
C GLN A 101 -5.06 28.99 12.02
N LEU A 102 -4.28 27.92 11.93
CA LEU A 102 -4.78 26.62 11.46
C LEU A 102 -5.89 26.08 12.37
N PHE A 103 -5.79 26.25 13.69
CA PHE A 103 -6.83 25.83 14.62
C PHE A 103 -8.11 26.64 14.44
N ASP A 104 -8.00 27.93 14.15
CA ASP A 104 -9.16 28.76 13.88
C ASP A 104 -9.85 28.38 12.55
N TYR A 105 -9.08 27.99 11.53
CA TYR A 105 -9.64 27.40 10.31
C TYR A 105 -10.30 26.04 10.54
N LEU A 106 -9.70 25.17 11.36
CA LEU A 106 -10.24 23.84 11.67
C LEU A 106 -11.48 23.88 12.58
N LYS A 107 -11.68 24.95 13.36
CA LYS A 107 -12.95 25.16 14.09
C LYS A 107 -14.13 25.36 13.16
N ASN A 108 -13.91 25.72 11.89
CA ASN A 108 -14.99 25.82 10.92
C ASN A 108 -15.42 24.40 10.48
N PRO A 109 -16.66 23.98 10.78
CA PRO A 109 -17.13 22.63 10.48
C PRO A 109 -17.12 22.31 8.98
N ILE A 110 -17.26 23.31 8.11
CA ILE A 110 -17.22 23.12 6.66
C ILE A 110 -15.80 22.73 6.21
N VAL A 111 -14.78 23.41 6.76
CA VAL A 111 -13.38 23.14 6.44
C VAL A 111 -12.97 21.75 6.92
N ASP A 112 -13.38 21.39 8.14
CA ASP A 112 -13.15 20.05 8.70
C ASP A 112 -13.79 18.95 7.83
N ILE A 113 -15.06 19.11 7.44
CA ILE A 113 -15.76 18.18 6.56
C ILE A 113 -15.06 18.08 5.19
N CYS A 114 -14.65 19.20 4.60
CA CYS A 114 -13.92 19.22 3.33
C CYS A 114 -12.59 18.46 3.39
N LEU A 115 -11.91 18.45 4.53
CA LEU A 115 -10.67 17.69 4.75
C LEU A 115 -10.96 16.21 5.06
N ALA A 116 -12.03 15.93 5.81
CA ALA A 116 -12.40 14.58 6.22
C ALA A 116 -12.96 13.72 5.08
N ILE A 117 -13.74 14.30 4.15
CA ILE A 117 -14.38 13.57 3.05
C ILE A 117 -13.36 12.83 2.16
N PRO A 118 -12.29 13.48 1.63
CA PRO A 118 -11.29 12.79 0.83
C PRO A 118 -10.60 11.65 1.59
N PHE A 119 -10.33 11.85 2.88
CA PHE A 119 -9.72 10.85 3.73
C PHE A 119 -10.64 9.63 3.94
N LEU A 120 -11.93 9.88 4.19
CA LEU A 120 -12.94 8.82 4.31
C LEU A 120 -13.08 8.03 3.00
N ILE A 121 -13.14 8.73 1.86
CA ILE A 121 -13.17 8.10 0.53
C ILE A 121 -11.93 7.23 0.32
N ALA A 122 -10.74 7.70 0.71
CA ALA A 122 -9.51 6.93 0.59
C ALA A 122 -9.51 5.65 1.46
N ILE A 123 -10.03 5.72 2.69
CA ILE A 123 -10.20 4.54 3.57
C ILE A 123 -11.14 3.52 2.93
N ILE A 124 -12.31 3.98 2.48
CA ILE A 124 -13.32 3.14 1.81
C ILE A 124 -12.69 2.50 0.57
N TYR A 125 -12.02 3.29 -0.27
CA TYR A 125 -11.37 2.82 -1.48
C TYR A 125 -10.33 1.73 -1.17
N LYS A 126 -9.43 1.95 -0.19
CA LYS A 126 -8.43 0.93 0.20
C LYS A 126 -9.09 -0.38 0.66
N LYS A 127 -10.21 -0.31 1.38
CA LYS A 127 -10.98 -1.48 1.82
C LYS A 127 -11.56 -2.27 0.63
N PHE A 128 -12.12 -1.57 -0.36
CA PHE A 128 -12.77 -2.20 -1.51
C PHE A 128 -11.82 -2.52 -2.67
N TYR A 129 -10.66 -1.89 -2.76
CA TYR A 129 -9.70 -2.02 -3.86
C TYR A 129 -9.36 -3.49 -4.14
N ARG A 130 -9.07 -4.27 -3.10
CA ARG A 130 -8.76 -5.71 -3.24
C ARG A 130 -9.91 -6.47 -3.91
N LYS A 131 -11.15 -6.18 -3.51
CA LYS A 131 -12.35 -6.80 -4.09
C LYS A 131 -12.56 -6.35 -5.54
N MET A 132 -12.36 -5.06 -5.84
CA MET A 132 -12.48 -4.52 -7.19
C MET A 132 -11.46 -5.12 -8.15
N ILE A 133 -10.19 -5.16 -7.77
CA ILE A 133 -9.13 -5.81 -8.57
C ILE A 133 -9.43 -7.29 -8.77
N TYR A 134 -9.87 -7.99 -7.73
CA TYR A 134 -10.23 -9.40 -7.86
C TYR A 134 -11.30 -9.64 -8.92
N HIS A 135 -12.40 -8.87 -8.89
CA HIS A 135 -13.48 -8.99 -9.86
C HIS A 135 -13.10 -8.49 -11.26
N ALA A 136 -12.17 -7.54 -11.36
CA ALA A 136 -11.66 -7.04 -12.63
C ALA A 136 -10.77 -8.10 -13.30
N VAL A 137 -9.81 -8.66 -12.56
CA VAL A 137 -8.74 -9.51 -13.09
C VAL A 137 -9.14 -10.99 -13.20
N PHE A 138 -9.92 -11.53 -12.27
CA PHE A 138 -10.22 -12.97 -12.19
C PHE A 138 -11.60 -13.34 -12.72
N LYS A 139 -11.73 -14.54 -13.29
CA LYS A 139 -13.03 -15.14 -13.63
C LYS A 139 -13.82 -15.43 -12.33
N LYS A 140 -15.16 -15.37 -12.40
CA LYS A 140 -16.05 -15.41 -11.21
C LYS A 140 -16.18 -16.80 -10.58
N ASN A 141 -15.92 -17.87 -11.35
CA ASN A 141 -16.00 -19.26 -10.91
C ASN A 141 -14.58 -19.84 -10.84
N HIS A 142 -14.11 -20.19 -9.65
CA HIS A 142 -12.87 -20.96 -9.50
C HIS A 142 -13.05 -22.03 -8.43
N SER A 143 -13.60 -23.17 -8.85
CA SER A 143 -13.14 -24.46 -8.36
C SER A 143 -12.10 -24.94 -9.37
N VAL A 144 -10.83 -24.60 -9.16
CA VAL A 144 -9.75 -25.24 -9.93
C VAL A 144 -9.56 -26.61 -9.30
N SER A 145 -10.18 -27.63 -9.88
CA SER A 145 -9.98 -29.02 -9.49
C SER A 145 -8.66 -29.47 -10.09
N PHE A 146 -7.68 -29.73 -9.22
CA PHE A 146 -6.43 -30.36 -9.61
C PHE A 146 -6.64 -31.87 -9.70
N TYR A 147 -6.21 -32.48 -10.79
CA TYR A 147 -6.08 -33.93 -10.91
C TYR A 147 -4.60 -34.28 -11.05
N SER A 148 -4.22 -35.37 -10.38
CA SER A 148 -3.02 -36.20 -10.54
C SER A 148 -1.85 -36.03 -9.55
N GLU A 149 -1.22 -37.18 -9.30
CA GLU A 149 -0.14 -37.49 -8.37
C GLU A 149 1.06 -36.55 -8.50
N TYR A 150 1.21 -35.64 -7.53
CA TYR A 150 2.38 -34.76 -7.46
C TYR A 150 3.58 -35.52 -6.92
N SER A 151 4.68 -35.56 -7.68
CA SER A 151 5.91 -36.26 -7.31
C SER A 151 6.91 -35.34 -6.60
N SER A 152 6.77 -34.02 -6.74
CA SER A 152 7.70 -33.04 -6.16
C SER A 152 7.04 -31.71 -5.73
N ILE A 153 7.66 -31.01 -4.76
CA ILE A 153 7.24 -29.67 -4.31
C ILE A 153 7.32 -28.65 -5.46
N GLU A 154 8.23 -28.83 -6.41
CA GLU A 154 8.42 -27.93 -7.55
C GLU A 154 7.26 -28.03 -8.55
N GLU A 155 6.76 -29.23 -8.81
CA GLU A 155 5.55 -29.46 -9.60
C GLU A 155 4.32 -28.79 -8.96
N ILE A 156 4.19 -28.89 -7.63
CA ILE A 156 3.09 -28.21 -6.91
C ILE A 156 3.21 -26.69 -7.08
N LYS A 157 4.41 -26.12 -6.92
CA LYS A 157 4.63 -24.67 -7.13
C LYS A 157 4.28 -24.23 -8.55
N ALA A 158 4.72 -24.98 -9.56
CA ALA A 158 4.44 -24.71 -10.96
C ALA A 158 2.94 -24.80 -11.27
N SER A 159 2.28 -25.85 -10.77
CA SER A 159 0.84 -26.05 -10.91
C SER A 159 0.03 -24.95 -10.24
N MET A 160 0.42 -24.51 -9.04
CA MET A 160 -0.21 -23.37 -8.37
C MET A 160 -0.01 -22.06 -9.16
N LEU A 161 1.17 -21.83 -9.72
CA LEU A 161 1.43 -20.65 -10.55
C LEU A 161 0.53 -20.65 -11.80
N GLU A 162 0.41 -21.80 -12.46
CA GLU A 162 -0.40 -21.94 -13.67
C GLU A 162 -1.89 -21.78 -13.36
N ALA A 163 -2.38 -22.36 -12.27
CA ALA A 163 -3.77 -22.17 -11.82
C ALA A 163 -4.12 -20.68 -11.59
N VAL A 164 -3.20 -19.89 -11.00
CA VAL A 164 -3.43 -18.45 -10.85
C VAL A 164 -3.46 -17.75 -12.21
N ARG A 165 -2.63 -18.16 -13.17
CA ARG A 165 -2.60 -17.60 -14.53
C ARG A 165 -3.85 -17.94 -15.33
N GLU A 166 -4.32 -19.19 -15.25
CA GLU A 166 -5.57 -19.63 -15.88
C GLU A 166 -6.79 -18.89 -15.32
N ALA A 167 -6.73 -18.54 -14.03
CA ALA A 167 -7.79 -17.83 -13.37
C ALA A 167 -7.94 -16.36 -13.80
N VAL A 168 -6.92 -15.78 -14.43
CA VAL A 168 -6.97 -14.44 -15.02
C VAL A 168 -7.87 -14.46 -16.26
N LYS A 169 -8.76 -13.48 -16.37
CA LYS A 169 -9.62 -13.32 -17.55
C LYS A 169 -8.77 -13.18 -18.82
N ASP A 170 -9.25 -13.76 -19.92
CA ASP A 170 -8.49 -13.81 -21.17
C ASP A 170 -8.14 -12.42 -21.73
N GLU A 171 -8.96 -11.40 -21.42
CA GLU A 171 -8.70 -10.00 -21.76
C GLU A 171 -7.51 -9.35 -21.02
N HIS A 172 -7.05 -9.96 -19.93
CA HIS A 172 -6.00 -9.43 -19.06
C HIS A 172 -4.74 -10.30 -18.99
N LYS A 173 -4.72 -11.47 -19.66
CA LYS A 173 -3.56 -12.38 -19.67
C LYS A 173 -2.26 -11.74 -20.19
N GLU A 174 -2.34 -10.88 -21.21
CA GLU A 174 -1.17 -10.14 -21.73
C GLU A 174 -0.77 -8.91 -20.88
N ASN A 175 -1.67 -8.47 -19.99
CA ASN A 175 -1.55 -7.20 -19.27
C ASN A 175 -1.19 -7.38 -17.79
N VAL A 176 -1.33 -8.60 -17.29
CA VAL A 176 -1.12 -8.96 -15.90
C VAL A 176 -0.04 -10.02 -15.84
N GLU A 177 0.93 -9.78 -14.98
CA GLU A 177 2.01 -10.71 -14.69
C GLU A 177 1.79 -11.34 -13.31
N VAL A 178 1.88 -12.66 -13.26
CA VAL A 178 1.78 -13.46 -12.04
C VAL A 178 3.17 -13.93 -11.66
N VAL A 179 3.67 -13.48 -10.51
CA VAL A 179 5.00 -13.81 -10.00
C VAL A 179 4.87 -14.53 -8.67
N GLY A 180 5.41 -15.75 -8.57
CA GLY A 180 5.51 -16.48 -7.31
C GLY A 180 6.50 -15.78 -6.36
N LYS A 181 6.06 -15.41 -5.17
CA LYS A 181 6.88 -14.65 -4.20
C LYS A 181 7.45 -15.55 -3.10
N ASN A 182 6.63 -16.41 -2.51
CA ASN A 182 7.06 -17.29 -1.43
C ASN A 182 6.16 -18.53 -1.40
N PHE A 183 6.76 -19.66 -1.06
CA PHE A 183 6.07 -20.93 -0.87
C PHE A 183 6.48 -21.46 0.49
N ARG A 184 5.50 -21.70 1.35
CA ARG A 184 5.73 -22.20 2.70
C ARG A 184 4.93 -23.47 2.88
N GLN A 185 5.52 -24.43 3.59
CA GLN A 185 4.80 -25.59 4.05
C GLN A 185 4.40 -25.38 5.52
N ASP A 186 3.14 -25.61 5.83
CA ASP A 186 2.64 -25.59 7.21
C ASP A 186 2.99 -26.91 7.92
N VAL A 187 2.92 -26.92 9.26
CA VAL A 187 3.20 -28.06 10.13
C VAL A 187 2.28 -29.26 9.80
N LYS A 188 1.11 -29.00 9.22
CA LYS A 188 0.14 -30.00 8.75
C LYS A 188 0.41 -30.53 7.33
N GLY A 189 1.53 -30.15 6.71
CA GLY A 189 1.88 -30.55 5.34
C GLY A 189 1.25 -29.69 4.23
N ASN A 190 0.34 -28.76 4.54
CA ASN A 190 -0.26 -27.85 3.56
C ASN A 190 0.77 -26.94 2.89
N ILE A 191 0.65 -26.72 1.59
CA ILE A 191 1.53 -25.80 0.84
C ILE A 191 0.80 -24.48 0.61
N ILE A 192 1.34 -23.41 1.17
CA ILE A 192 0.86 -22.04 1.02
C ILE A 192 1.73 -21.33 -0.01
N GLY A 193 1.14 -21.00 -1.15
CA GLY A 193 1.76 -20.22 -2.22
C GLY A 193 1.31 -18.77 -2.18
N ILE A 194 2.27 -17.84 -2.12
CA ILE A 194 2.03 -16.40 -2.18
C ILE A 194 2.44 -15.88 -3.55
N PHE A 195 1.50 -15.26 -4.25
CA PHE A 195 1.67 -14.74 -5.61
C PHE A 195 1.45 -13.23 -5.63
N ASN A 196 2.36 -12.50 -6.29
CA ASN A 196 2.14 -11.12 -6.65
C ASN A 196 1.46 -11.07 -8.01
N ILE A 197 0.37 -10.31 -8.08
CA ILE A 197 -0.28 -9.92 -9.33
C ILE A 197 0.17 -8.50 -9.63
N SER A 198 0.85 -8.30 -10.76
CA SER A 198 1.38 -7.01 -11.18
C SER A 198 0.94 -6.66 -12.60
N LEU A 199 0.98 -5.38 -12.96
CA LEU A 199 0.84 -4.97 -14.36
C LEU A 199 2.09 -5.38 -15.13
N ALA A 200 1.93 -6.01 -16.29
CA ALA A 200 3.05 -6.40 -17.15
C ALA A 200 3.82 -5.17 -17.70
N ARG A 201 3.15 -4.01 -17.79
CA ARG A 201 3.73 -2.78 -18.33
C ARG A 201 4.35 -1.90 -17.25
N LYS A 202 5.46 -1.25 -17.60
CA LYS A 202 6.10 -0.17 -16.82
C LYS A 202 5.21 1.08 -16.73
N LEU A 203 5.07 1.65 -15.53
CA LEU A 203 4.34 2.89 -15.25
C LEU A 203 5.26 3.86 -14.50
N PHE A 204 5.44 5.08 -15.00
CA PHE A 204 6.24 6.14 -14.34
C PHE A 204 7.61 5.65 -13.81
N LYS A 205 8.34 4.90 -14.63
CA LYS A 205 9.62 4.24 -14.29
C LYS A 205 9.54 3.03 -13.33
N ILE A 206 8.40 2.74 -12.70
CA ILE A 206 8.19 1.54 -11.89
C ILE A 206 7.95 0.34 -12.80
N THR A 207 8.83 -0.66 -12.73
CA THR A 207 8.66 -1.96 -13.38
C THR A 207 7.67 -2.81 -12.58
N GLN A 208 6.72 -3.44 -13.28
CA GLN A 208 5.73 -4.35 -12.71
C GLN A 208 4.93 -3.80 -11.49
N PRO A 209 4.16 -2.70 -11.68
CA PRO A 209 3.34 -2.14 -10.61
C PRO A 209 2.42 -3.18 -9.98
N LYS A 210 2.51 -3.33 -8.65
CA LYS A 210 1.74 -4.34 -7.92
C LYS A 210 0.25 -3.98 -7.85
N LEU A 211 -0.57 -4.85 -8.43
CA LEU A 211 -2.03 -4.81 -8.32
C LEU A 211 -2.46 -5.41 -6.98
N MET A 212 -2.15 -6.68 -6.74
CA MET A 212 -2.67 -7.44 -5.60
C MET A 212 -1.70 -8.54 -5.15
N LEU A 213 -1.89 -9.04 -3.93
CA LEU A 213 -1.25 -10.24 -3.44
C LEU A 213 -2.31 -11.32 -3.23
N ILE A 214 -2.06 -12.51 -3.75
CA ILE A 214 -2.92 -13.67 -3.65
C ILE A 214 -2.20 -14.73 -2.85
N THR A 215 -2.96 -15.43 -2.03
CA THR A 215 -2.47 -16.57 -1.26
C THR A 215 -3.35 -17.75 -1.64
N LEU A 216 -2.73 -18.78 -2.19
CA LEU A 216 -3.36 -20.06 -2.41
C LEU A 216 -2.88 -21.01 -1.33
N ASN A 217 -3.82 -21.76 -0.76
CA ASN A 217 -3.54 -22.83 0.17
C ASN A 217 -3.87 -24.15 -0.52
N PHE A 218 -2.88 -25.02 -0.63
CA PHE A 218 -3.02 -26.36 -1.16
C PHE A 218 -3.01 -27.33 0.01
N ASN A 219 -4.10 -28.07 0.17
CA ASN A 219 -4.23 -29.09 1.20
C ASN A 219 -3.77 -30.43 0.62
N ILE A 220 -2.77 -31.05 1.24
CA ILE A 220 -2.23 -32.36 0.83
C ILE A 220 -2.98 -33.52 1.53
N ASN A 221 -4.03 -33.25 2.33
CA ASN A 221 -4.86 -34.32 2.86
C ASN A 221 -5.64 -35.02 1.73
N ASN A 222 -5.03 -36.08 1.20
CA ASN A 222 -5.73 -37.26 0.74
C ASN A 222 -6.39 -37.92 1.97
N ASN A 223 -7.52 -37.36 2.42
CA ASN A 223 -8.43 -38.12 3.25
C ASN A 223 -9.60 -38.53 2.36
N GLU A 224 -9.57 -39.80 1.97
CA GLU A 224 -10.76 -40.66 1.99
C GLU A 224 -11.55 -40.47 3.29
#